data_AF-A0A1V4Y132-F1
#
_entry.id   AF-A0A1V4Y132-F1
#
_cell.length_a   1.000
_cell.length_b   1.000
_cell.length_c   1.000
_cell.angle_alpha   90.00
_cell.angle_beta   90.00
_cell.angle_gamma   90.00
#
_symmetry.space_group_name_H-M   'P 1'
#
loop_
_entity.id
_entity.type
_entity.pdbx_description
1 polymer ?
#
loop_
_entity_poly.entity_id
_entity_poly.type
_entity_poly.pdbx_seq_one_letter_code
_entity_poly.pdbx_strand_id
1 'polypeptide(L)'
;MTTLAVDNNRIKIVGDKNDLPVIASDIIYEGAAVGIVKSTGHVRPLTSVDLFAGFCDRKADNSSGGAAAINCRIVRKGTVRLSVSGAVITDIGQPVYATDDNTFVFLPTGAVYIGKIMRFVSSGVVDVAFDALNGVDPYEGKVKETVADDKTLDVEDTGKVFFVTTDAKTITLPATATGMSGVKIVNIGAFGTIAVTVDCAAADKIAGPDLAGADGVTLINTKATACRGDFIELDFTHANGPAISAIKGTWAVGS
;
A
#
# COMPACT_ATOMS: atom_id res chain seq x y z
N MET A 1 24.64 1.70 36.25
CA MET A 1 24.86 2.15 34.85
C MET A 1 26.35 2.11 34.61
N THR A 2 26.85 1.26 33.71
CA THR A 2 28.27 1.19 33.36
C THR A 2 28.56 2.12 32.20
N THR A 3 29.42 3.11 32.40
CA THR A 3 29.91 4.01 31.35
C THR A 3 30.96 3.29 30.50
N LEU A 4 31.11 3.68 29.23
CA LEU A 4 32.17 3.16 28.36
C LEU A 4 33.54 3.40 29.03
N ALA A 5 34.27 2.33 29.33
CA ALA A 5 35.48 2.39 30.16
C ALA A 5 36.77 2.62 29.36
N VAL A 6 36.73 2.44 28.03
CA VAL A 6 37.86 2.63 27.10
C VAL A 6 37.30 3.13 25.77
N ASP A 7 38.04 4.00 25.08
CA ASP A 7 37.72 4.43 23.73
C ASP A 7 37.46 3.23 22.82
N ASN A 8 36.29 3.22 22.18
CA ASN A 8 35.89 2.18 21.26
C ASN A 8 35.55 2.81 19.91
N ASN A 9 36.45 2.62 18.93
CA ASN A 9 36.22 3.11 17.59
C ASN A 9 35.12 2.28 16.91
N ARG A 10 34.05 2.95 16.48
CA ARG A 10 32.93 2.30 15.78
C ARG A 10 33.07 2.51 14.28
N ILE A 11 32.95 1.44 13.51
CA ILE A 11 32.84 1.53 12.05
C ILE A 11 31.50 2.19 11.73
N LYS A 12 31.55 3.35 11.06
CA LYS A 12 30.37 4.08 10.60
C LYS A 12 30.16 3.79 9.12
N ILE A 13 28.96 3.40 8.75
CA ILE A 13 28.53 3.29 7.35
C ILE A 13 27.84 4.61 7.01
N VAL A 14 28.34 5.32 6.00
CA VAL A 14 27.83 6.63 5.59
C VAL A 14 27.19 6.51 4.20
N GLY A 15 26.09 7.24 4.00
CA GLY A 15 25.35 7.26 2.74
C GLY A 15 24.33 6.14 2.60
N ASP A 16 23.74 6.07 1.41
CA ASP A 16 22.54 5.25 1.16
C ASP A 16 22.84 3.84 0.67
N LYS A 17 24.12 3.49 0.47
CA LYS A 17 24.53 2.15 0.05
C LYS A 17 24.81 1.24 1.25
N ASN A 18 24.39 -0.02 1.14
CA ASN A 18 24.67 -1.09 2.10
C ASN A 18 25.15 -2.35 1.42
N ASP A 19 25.87 -3.18 2.14
CA ASP A 19 26.17 -4.56 1.74
C ASP A 19 25.49 -5.50 2.74
N LEU A 20 24.62 -6.39 2.25
CA LEU A 20 23.84 -7.33 3.06
C LEU A 20 24.08 -8.78 2.60
N PRO A 21 24.12 -9.76 3.52
CA PRO A 21 24.45 -11.15 3.19
C PRO A 21 23.33 -11.83 2.41
N VAL A 22 23.67 -12.48 1.29
CA VAL A 22 22.71 -13.13 0.38
C VAL A 22 22.32 -14.51 0.91
N ILE A 23 21.06 -14.92 0.68
CA ILE A 23 20.60 -16.28 0.97
C ILE A 23 21.32 -17.32 0.08
N ALA A 24 21.36 -18.58 0.50
CA ALA A 24 21.98 -19.66 -0.29
C ALA A 24 21.26 -19.85 -1.64
N SER A 25 22.04 -20.19 -2.67
CA SER A 25 21.51 -20.66 -3.98
C SER A 25 20.57 -19.67 -4.69
N ASP A 26 20.89 -18.38 -4.65
CA ASP A 26 20.06 -17.33 -5.23
C ASP A 26 20.88 -16.29 -6.02
N ILE A 27 20.24 -15.59 -6.95
CA ILE A 27 20.85 -14.56 -7.79
C ILE A 27 20.01 -13.29 -7.70
N ILE A 28 20.64 -12.19 -7.28
CA ILE A 28 20.02 -10.87 -7.27
C ILE A 28 20.60 -10.07 -8.42
N TYR A 29 19.79 -9.77 -9.44
CA TYR A 29 20.22 -8.98 -10.60
C TYR A 29 20.31 -7.49 -10.25
N GLU A 30 21.11 -6.75 -11.03
CA GLU A 30 21.17 -5.28 -10.91
C GLU A 30 19.79 -4.66 -11.17
N GLY A 31 19.40 -3.68 -10.36
CA GLY A 31 18.10 -3.01 -10.46
C GLY A 31 16.93 -3.79 -9.86
N ALA A 32 17.10 -5.05 -9.45
CA ALA A 32 16.05 -5.83 -8.80
C ALA A 32 15.67 -5.22 -7.44
N ALA A 33 14.38 -5.28 -7.10
CA ALA A 33 13.92 -4.99 -5.75
C ALA A 33 14.39 -6.11 -4.82
N VAL A 34 15.01 -5.74 -3.70
CA VAL A 34 15.63 -6.70 -2.78
C VAL A 34 14.76 -6.85 -1.54
N GLY A 35 14.47 -8.10 -1.18
CA GLY A 35 13.73 -8.46 0.03
C GLY A 35 14.66 -8.98 1.12
N ILE A 36 14.42 -8.60 2.38
CA ILE A 36 15.03 -9.20 3.58
C ILE A 36 14.08 -10.27 4.11
N VAL A 37 14.59 -11.49 4.22
CA VAL A 37 13.85 -12.63 4.80
C VAL A 37 13.73 -12.43 6.31
N LYS A 38 12.51 -12.25 6.82
CA LYS A 38 12.23 -11.97 8.24
C LYS A 38 12.85 -12.98 9.22
N SER A 39 12.88 -14.26 8.84
CA SER A 39 13.37 -15.33 9.71
C SER A 39 14.90 -15.45 9.77
N THR A 40 15.62 -14.86 8.80
CA THR A 40 17.08 -15.07 8.71
C THR A 40 17.89 -13.78 8.58
N GLY A 41 17.27 -12.67 8.17
CA GLY A 41 17.96 -11.41 7.91
C GLY A 41 18.77 -11.40 6.60
N HIS A 42 18.80 -12.50 5.84
CA HIS A 42 19.46 -12.54 4.54
C HIS A 42 18.63 -11.84 3.47
N VAL A 43 19.33 -11.33 2.45
CA VAL A 43 18.69 -10.75 1.27
C VAL A 43 18.49 -11.77 0.16
N ARG A 44 17.41 -11.57 -0.60
CA ARG A 44 17.02 -12.34 -1.80
C ARG A 44 16.28 -11.44 -2.79
N PRO A 45 15.98 -11.90 -4.02
CA PRO A 45 14.97 -11.25 -4.86
C PRO A 45 13.67 -11.10 -4.07
N LEU A 46 13.10 -9.89 -4.08
CA LEU A 46 11.94 -9.57 -3.24
C LEU A 46 10.76 -10.52 -3.51
N THR A 47 10.12 -10.95 -2.44
CA THR A 47 8.81 -11.62 -2.47
C THR A 47 7.81 -10.84 -1.60
N SER A 48 6.52 -11.12 -1.78
CA SER A 48 5.42 -10.43 -1.07
C SER A 48 5.44 -10.52 0.47
N VAL A 49 6.27 -11.39 1.06
CA VAL A 49 6.37 -11.59 2.51
C VAL A 49 7.59 -10.92 3.15
N ASP A 50 8.48 -10.39 2.32
CA ASP A 50 9.76 -9.82 2.75
C ASP A 50 9.63 -8.38 3.25
N LEU A 51 10.67 -7.91 3.93
CA LEU A 51 10.87 -6.48 4.14
C LEU A 51 11.65 -5.89 2.96
N PHE A 52 11.20 -4.78 2.40
CA PHE A 52 11.94 -4.12 1.31
C PHE A 52 13.28 -3.56 1.80
N ALA A 53 14.37 -3.95 1.15
CA ALA A 53 15.73 -3.54 1.50
C ALA A 53 16.21 -2.33 0.69
N GLY A 54 15.64 -2.11 -0.50
CA GLY A 54 16.18 -1.22 -1.52
C GLY A 54 16.35 -1.92 -2.86
N PHE A 55 17.08 -1.27 -3.77
CA PHE A 55 17.38 -1.82 -5.09
C PHE A 55 18.84 -2.29 -5.19
N CYS A 56 19.07 -3.37 -5.92
CA CYS A 56 20.39 -3.93 -6.14
C CYS A 56 21.27 -3.01 -7.01
N ASP A 57 22.46 -2.64 -6.51
CA ASP A 57 23.43 -1.75 -7.21
C ASP A 57 24.23 -2.49 -8.29
N ARG A 58 24.42 -3.81 -8.13
CA ARG A 58 25.16 -4.67 -9.07
C ARG A 58 24.79 -6.13 -8.84
N LYS A 59 24.83 -6.96 -9.89
CA LYS A 59 24.52 -8.40 -9.78
C LYS A 59 25.28 -9.07 -8.62
N ALA A 60 24.55 -9.76 -7.76
CA ALA A 60 25.07 -10.61 -6.69
C ALA A 60 24.66 -12.05 -6.97
N ASP A 61 25.62 -12.88 -7.38
CA ASP A 61 25.39 -14.26 -7.80
C ASP A 61 25.84 -15.24 -6.71
N ASN A 62 24.90 -15.73 -5.91
CA ASN A 62 25.14 -16.75 -4.89
C ASN A 62 24.55 -18.11 -5.30
N SER A 63 24.33 -18.36 -6.60
CA SER A 63 23.60 -19.54 -7.07
C SER A 63 24.24 -20.87 -6.66
N SER A 64 25.55 -20.86 -6.43
CA SER A 64 26.33 -22.04 -6.00
C SER A 64 26.90 -21.91 -4.59
N GLY A 65 26.55 -20.84 -3.86
CA GLY A 65 27.08 -20.56 -2.53
C GLY A 65 26.11 -20.89 -1.40
N GLY A 66 26.67 -21.11 -0.21
CA GLY A 66 25.90 -21.19 1.04
C GLY A 66 25.34 -19.84 1.46
N ALA A 67 24.50 -19.83 2.50
CA ALA A 67 23.97 -18.58 3.05
C ALA A 67 25.11 -17.69 3.56
N ALA A 68 25.01 -16.38 3.30
CA ALA A 68 26.02 -15.38 3.63
C ALA A 68 27.41 -15.59 3.00
N ALA A 69 27.54 -16.43 1.97
CA ALA A 69 28.83 -16.62 1.28
C ALA A 69 29.28 -15.37 0.49
N ILE A 70 28.32 -14.55 0.05
CA ILE A 70 28.57 -13.25 -0.56
C ILE A 70 27.63 -12.19 0.01
N ASN A 71 27.96 -10.91 -0.23
CA ASN A 71 27.09 -9.78 0.07
C ASN A 71 26.55 -9.15 -1.22
N CYS A 72 25.28 -8.74 -1.18
CA CYS A 72 24.65 -7.92 -2.20
C CYS A 72 24.72 -6.45 -1.79
N ARG A 73 25.19 -5.61 -2.72
CA ARG A 73 25.22 -4.16 -2.52
C ARG A 73 23.90 -3.56 -2.97
N ILE A 74 23.25 -2.84 -2.07
CA ILE A 74 21.94 -2.23 -2.28
C ILE A 74 22.00 -0.71 -2.12
N VAL A 75 21.11 -0.01 -2.81
CA VAL A 75 20.76 1.38 -2.56
C VAL A 75 19.49 1.39 -1.73
N ARG A 76 19.55 1.88 -0.49
CA ARG A 76 18.43 1.87 0.48
C ARG A 76 17.45 3.03 0.29
N LYS A 77 17.90 4.13 -0.30
CA LYS A 77 17.12 5.36 -0.46
C LYS A 77 17.49 6.07 -1.75
N GLY A 78 16.49 6.66 -2.40
CA GLY A 78 16.71 7.47 -3.59
C GLY A 78 15.47 7.57 -4.47
N THR A 79 15.71 7.69 -5.78
CA THR A 79 14.66 7.67 -6.79
C THR A 79 15.03 6.67 -7.87
N VAL A 80 14.08 5.82 -8.24
CA VAL A 80 14.26 4.79 -9.27
C VAL A 80 13.17 4.92 -10.32
N ARG A 81 13.51 4.68 -11.59
CA ARG A 81 12.53 4.60 -12.67
C ARG A 81 12.00 3.18 -12.76
N LEU A 82 10.69 3.01 -12.64
CA LEU A 82 10.01 1.72 -12.65
C LEU A 82 8.92 1.68 -13.71
N SER A 83 8.76 0.49 -14.32
CA SER A 83 7.59 0.16 -15.11
C SER A 83 6.47 -0.27 -14.16
N VAL A 84 5.45 0.57 -13.99
CA VAL A 84 4.28 0.31 -13.15
C VAL A 84 3.07 0.27 -14.07
N SER A 85 2.54 -0.93 -14.32
CA SER A 85 1.44 -1.12 -15.27
C SER A 85 0.22 -0.27 -14.89
N GLY A 86 -0.38 0.39 -15.87
CA GLY A 86 -1.55 1.26 -15.68
C GLY A 86 -1.28 2.61 -15.02
N ALA A 87 0.00 2.98 -14.80
CA ALA A 87 0.33 4.30 -14.28
C ALA A 87 -0.03 5.42 -15.27
N VAL A 88 -0.67 6.46 -14.75
CA VAL A 88 -1.11 7.66 -15.47
C VAL A 88 -0.58 8.94 -14.82
N ILE A 89 -0.67 10.07 -15.52
CA ILE A 89 -0.11 11.36 -15.08
C ILE A 89 -0.69 11.87 -13.75
N THR A 90 -1.89 11.43 -13.38
CA THR A 90 -2.58 11.80 -12.12
C THR A 90 -2.12 10.98 -10.91
N ASP A 91 -1.25 9.97 -11.07
CA ASP A 91 -0.83 9.09 -9.98
C ASP A 91 0.35 9.67 -9.15
N ILE A 92 0.72 10.94 -9.34
CA ILE A 92 1.78 11.58 -8.54
C ILE A 92 1.41 11.54 -7.04
N GLY A 93 2.34 11.09 -6.21
CA GLY A 93 2.16 10.90 -4.77
C GLY A 93 1.49 9.58 -4.37
N GLN A 94 1.02 8.76 -5.32
CA GLN A 94 0.43 7.46 -5.01
C GLN A 94 1.50 6.47 -4.53
N PRO A 95 1.15 5.59 -3.57
CA PRO A 95 2.03 4.52 -3.13
C PRO A 95 2.21 3.46 -4.23
N VAL A 96 3.42 2.92 -4.31
CA VAL A 96 3.81 1.82 -5.21
C VAL A 96 4.23 0.63 -4.36
N TYR A 97 3.81 -0.54 -4.79
CA TYR A 97 4.07 -1.82 -4.16
C TYR A 97 4.76 -2.76 -5.14
N ALA A 98 5.39 -3.81 -4.62
CA ALA A 98 5.99 -4.88 -5.42
C ALA A 98 5.48 -6.25 -4.97
N THR A 99 5.11 -7.10 -5.93
CA THR A 99 4.73 -8.49 -5.69
C THR A 99 5.93 -9.43 -5.77
N ASP A 100 6.92 -9.05 -6.56
CA ASP A 100 8.20 -9.72 -6.74
C ASP A 100 9.33 -8.69 -7.00
N ASP A 101 10.51 -9.14 -7.42
CA ASP A 101 11.69 -8.31 -7.61
C ASP A 101 11.65 -7.38 -8.84
N ASN A 102 10.67 -7.55 -9.74
CA ASN A 102 10.54 -6.74 -10.97
C ASN A 102 9.08 -6.42 -11.39
N THR A 103 8.09 -6.76 -10.56
CA THR A 103 6.67 -6.48 -10.81
C THR A 103 6.17 -5.46 -9.80
N PHE A 104 5.89 -4.26 -10.30
CA PHE A 104 5.44 -3.12 -9.51
C PHE A 104 3.97 -2.80 -9.80
N VAL A 105 3.19 -2.64 -8.74
CA VAL A 105 1.73 -2.50 -8.78
C VAL A 105 1.26 -1.38 -7.84
N PHE A 106 0.02 -0.95 -8.04
CA PHE A 106 -0.67 -0.06 -7.11
C PHE A 106 -1.44 -0.81 -6.01
N LEU A 107 -1.85 -2.05 -6.29
CA LEU A 107 -2.64 -2.87 -5.37
C LEU A 107 -1.75 -3.37 -4.22
N PRO A 108 -2.06 -3.03 -2.95
CA PRO A 108 -1.21 -3.42 -1.83
C PRO A 108 -1.52 -4.81 -1.26
N THR A 109 -2.63 -5.42 -1.69
CA THR A 109 -2.99 -6.78 -1.26
C THR A 109 -1.94 -7.76 -1.76
N GLY A 110 -1.27 -8.47 -0.83
CA GLY A 110 -0.22 -9.43 -1.18
C GLY A 110 1.03 -8.79 -1.81
N ALA A 111 1.32 -7.52 -1.51
CA ALA A 111 2.47 -6.82 -2.05
C ALA A 111 3.21 -6.02 -0.95
N VAL A 112 4.51 -5.75 -1.17
CA VAL A 112 5.36 -5.00 -0.25
C VAL A 112 5.43 -3.54 -0.70
N TYR A 113 5.28 -2.61 0.24
CA TYR A 113 5.43 -1.19 -0.05
C TYR A 113 6.88 -0.83 -0.40
N ILE A 114 7.06 -0.08 -1.49
CA ILE A 114 8.38 0.29 -2.01
C ILE A 114 8.62 1.80 -1.90
N GLY A 115 7.59 2.60 -2.13
CA GLY A 115 7.74 4.06 -2.17
C GLY A 115 6.53 4.78 -2.73
N LYS A 116 6.72 6.04 -3.13
CA LYS A 116 5.67 6.88 -3.74
C LYS A 116 6.13 7.44 -5.07
N ILE A 117 5.19 7.61 -5.99
CA ILE A 117 5.47 8.24 -7.28
C ILE A 117 5.88 9.69 -7.06
N MET A 118 7.08 10.05 -7.52
CA MET A 118 7.57 11.42 -7.52
C MET A 118 7.33 12.10 -8.87
N ARG A 119 7.46 11.36 -9.97
CA ARG A 119 7.34 11.91 -11.32
C ARG A 119 6.73 10.91 -12.29
N PHE A 120 5.79 11.37 -13.10
CA PHE A 120 5.30 10.63 -14.26
C PHE A 120 6.25 10.81 -15.46
N VAL A 121 6.62 9.73 -16.12
CA VAL A 121 7.54 9.75 -17.27
C VAL A 121 6.78 9.50 -18.56
N SER A 122 6.03 8.41 -18.60
CA SER A 122 5.15 8.02 -19.71
C SER A 122 4.12 7.02 -19.21
N SER A 123 3.15 6.65 -20.05
CA SER A 123 2.17 5.62 -19.68
C SER A 123 2.90 4.36 -19.21
N GLY A 124 2.53 3.88 -18.03
CA GLY A 124 3.15 2.70 -17.42
C GLY A 124 4.57 2.90 -16.88
N VAL A 125 5.15 4.11 -16.90
CA VAL A 125 6.52 4.37 -16.44
C VAL A 125 6.58 5.62 -15.55
N VAL A 126 7.14 5.44 -14.35
CA VAL A 126 7.19 6.47 -13.31
C VAL A 126 8.52 6.46 -12.58
N ASP A 127 8.92 7.60 -12.05
CA ASP A 127 10.02 7.68 -11.09
C ASP A 127 9.45 7.63 -9.67
N VAL A 128 9.91 6.67 -8.87
CA VAL A 128 9.44 6.37 -7.52
C VAL A 128 10.50 6.79 -6.52
N ALA A 129 10.11 7.65 -5.57
CA ALA A 129 10.90 7.96 -4.39
C ALA A 129 10.78 6.80 -3.40
N PHE A 130 11.90 6.23 -3.00
CA PHE A 130 11.94 5.12 -2.05
C PHE A 130 12.89 5.41 -0.89
N ASP A 131 12.54 4.90 0.27
CA ASP A 131 13.34 4.91 1.50
C ASP A 131 13.02 3.62 2.25
N ALA A 132 13.89 2.62 2.13
CA ALA A 132 13.66 1.29 2.69
C ALA A 132 13.60 1.28 4.23
N LEU A 133 14.15 2.31 4.89
CA LEU A 133 14.18 2.39 6.35
C LEU A 133 13.01 3.20 6.91
N ASN A 134 12.68 4.33 6.26
CA ASN A 134 11.71 5.30 6.78
C ASN A 134 10.40 5.33 5.97
N GLY A 135 10.33 4.58 4.88
CA GLY A 135 9.14 4.48 4.04
C GLY A 135 8.02 3.76 4.78
N VAL A 136 6.97 4.49 5.11
CA VAL A 136 5.77 3.96 5.78
C VAL A 136 4.68 3.71 4.73
N ASP A 137 4.13 2.49 4.73
CA ASP A 137 2.95 2.16 3.95
C ASP A 137 1.75 2.94 4.48
N PRO A 138 1.03 3.72 3.64
CA PRO A 138 -0.18 4.42 4.06
C PRO A 138 -1.26 3.53 4.69
N TYR A 139 -1.19 2.21 4.46
CA TYR A 139 -2.13 1.22 4.97
C TYR A 139 -1.46 0.22 5.93
N GLU A 140 -0.32 0.57 6.53
CA GLU A 140 0.34 -0.26 7.54
C GLU A 140 -0.61 -0.60 8.70
N GLY A 141 -0.49 -1.82 9.24
CA GLY A 141 -1.27 -2.27 10.40
C GLY A 141 -2.73 -2.64 10.11
N LYS A 142 -3.21 -2.46 8.88
CA LYS A 142 -4.56 -2.85 8.46
C LYS A 142 -4.54 -4.17 7.69
N VAL A 143 -5.61 -4.96 7.85
CA VAL A 143 -5.86 -6.12 6.98
C VAL A 143 -6.38 -5.61 5.64
N LYS A 144 -5.75 -6.01 4.54
CA LYS A 144 -6.01 -5.51 3.18
C LYS A 144 -6.78 -6.55 2.38
N GLU A 145 -7.90 -6.18 1.79
CA GLU A 145 -8.73 -7.07 0.98
C GLU A 145 -8.99 -6.45 -0.40
N THR A 146 -8.87 -7.26 -1.45
CA THR A 146 -9.21 -6.84 -2.82
C THR A 146 -10.68 -7.10 -3.09
N VAL A 147 -11.38 -6.12 -3.65
CA VAL A 147 -12.80 -6.21 -3.98
C VAL A 147 -12.98 -5.99 -5.49
N ALA A 148 -13.27 -7.07 -6.21
CA ALA A 148 -13.50 -7.03 -7.66
C ALA A 148 -14.99 -7.08 -8.03
N ASP A 149 -15.86 -7.39 -7.08
CA ASP A 149 -17.31 -7.55 -7.22
C ASP A 149 -18.05 -6.86 -6.07
N ASP A 150 -19.38 -6.80 -6.18
CA ASP A 150 -20.20 -6.27 -5.09
C ASP A 150 -19.96 -7.09 -3.81
N LYS A 151 -19.89 -6.40 -2.67
CA LYS A 151 -19.61 -7.04 -1.39
C LYS A 151 -20.52 -6.48 -0.31
N THR A 152 -21.18 -7.38 0.41
CA THR A 152 -21.83 -7.06 1.68
C THR A 152 -20.82 -7.20 2.80
N LEU A 153 -20.68 -6.17 3.63
CA LEU A 153 -19.80 -6.20 4.78
C LEU A 153 -20.46 -6.86 5.99
N ASP A 154 -19.65 -7.46 6.84
CA ASP A 154 -20.07 -8.04 8.11
C ASP A 154 -19.09 -7.69 9.25
N VAL A 155 -19.36 -8.21 10.44
CA VAL A 155 -18.54 -7.92 11.63
C VAL A 155 -17.06 -8.31 11.47
N GLU A 156 -16.75 -9.31 10.64
CA GLU A 156 -15.38 -9.77 10.38
C GLU A 156 -14.58 -8.75 9.55
N ASP A 157 -15.27 -7.78 8.94
CA ASP A 157 -14.66 -6.73 8.14
C ASP A 157 -14.18 -5.53 8.98
N THR A 158 -14.39 -5.54 10.30
CA THR A 158 -13.90 -4.53 11.24
C THR A 158 -12.39 -4.32 11.11
N GLY A 159 -11.96 -3.07 10.97
CA GLY A 159 -10.55 -2.69 10.84
C GLY A 159 -9.89 -3.02 9.50
N LYS A 160 -10.61 -3.59 8.53
CA LYS A 160 -10.07 -3.89 7.18
C LYS A 160 -10.01 -2.65 6.29
N VAL A 161 -9.16 -2.73 5.27
CA VAL A 161 -9.11 -1.81 4.13
C VAL A 161 -9.47 -2.59 2.87
N PHE A 162 -10.55 -2.18 2.21
CA PHE A 162 -11.02 -2.73 0.94
C PHE A 162 -10.49 -1.90 -0.22
N PHE A 163 -9.85 -2.55 -1.17
CA PHE A 163 -9.37 -1.96 -2.42
C PHE A 163 -10.28 -2.37 -3.56
N VAL A 164 -11.14 -1.46 -4.00
CA VAL A 164 -12.10 -1.71 -5.08
C VAL A 164 -11.40 -1.56 -6.43
N THR A 165 -11.29 -2.66 -7.17
CA THR A 165 -10.48 -2.79 -8.40
C THR A 165 -11.29 -2.78 -9.70
N THR A 166 -12.61 -2.90 -9.61
CA THR A 166 -13.51 -2.95 -10.76
C THR A 166 -14.48 -1.79 -10.73
N ASP A 167 -14.87 -1.32 -11.90
CA ASP A 167 -15.86 -0.26 -12.06
C ASP A 167 -17.27 -0.67 -11.59
N ALA A 168 -18.02 0.33 -11.10
CA ALA A 168 -19.42 0.23 -10.75
C ALA A 168 -19.72 -0.89 -9.75
N LYS A 169 -18.93 -0.94 -8.68
CA LYS A 169 -19.11 -1.89 -7.57
C LYS A 169 -19.70 -1.23 -6.35
N THR A 170 -20.54 -2.00 -5.68
CA THR A 170 -21.28 -1.60 -4.49
C THR A 170 -20.75 -2.32 -3.26
N ILE A 171 -20.40 -1.55 -2.24
CA ILE A 171 -20.09 -2.05 -0.89
C ILE A 171 -21.32 -1.81 -0.03
N THR A 172 -22.06 -2.86 0.28
CA THR A 172 -23.24 -2.79 1.14
C THR A 172 -22.84 -2.89 2.60
N LEU A 173 -23.12 -1.85 3.38
CA LEU A 173 -22.86 -1.78 4.80
C LEU A 173 -23.98 -2.49 5.58
N PRO A 174 -23.67 -3.21 6.67
CA PRO A 174 -24.69 -3.73 7.56
C PRO A 174 -25.35 -2.60 8.35
N ALA A 175 -26.41 -2.92 9.07
CA ALA A 175 -27.02 -1.97 9.99
C ALA A 175 -26.03 -1.48 11.04
N THR A 176 -26.16 -0.24 11.50
CA THR A 176 -25.26 0.33 12.53
C THR A 176 -25.22 -0.48 13.83
N ALA A 177 -26.30 -1.21 14.13
CA ALA A 177 -26.38 -2.12 15.26
C ALA A 177 -25.35 -3.28 15.23
N THR A 178 -24.77 -3.59 14.08
CA THR A 178 -23.69 -4.59 13.95
C THR A 178 -22.40 -4.15 14.65
N GLY A 179 -22.17 -2.84 14.84
CA GLY A 179 -21.09 -2.34 15.70
C GLY A 179 -19.66 -2.52 15.15
N MET A 180 -19.43 -2.17 13.88
CA MET A 180 -18.11 -2.22 13.24
C MET A 180 -17.34 -0.90 13.39
N SER A 181 -16.02 -0.91 13.27
CA SER A 181 -15.21 0.32 13.30
C SER A 181 -13.94 0.20 12.47
N GLY A 182 -13.42 1.34 12.01
CA GLY A 182 -12.16 1.46 11.28
C GLY A 182 -12.14 0.78 9.91
N VAL A 183 -13.31 0.65 9.27
CA VAL A 183 -13.45 0.08 7.93
C VAL A 183 -13.09 1.12 6.90
N LYS A 184 -12.13 0.84 6.03
CA LYS A 184 -11.72 1.77 4.97
C LYS A 184 -12.08 1.22 3.59
N ILE A 185 -12.73 2.01 2.77
CA ILE A 185 -13.06 1.67 1.39
C ILE A 185 -12.25 2.60 0.49
N VAL A 186 -11.39 2.03 -0.35
CA VAL A 186 -10.45 2.75 -1.21
C VAL A 186 -10.79 2.45 -2.67
N ASN A 187 -10.97 3.50 -3.47
CA ASN A 187 -10.99 3.39 -4.92
C ASN A 187 -9.55 3.30 -5.44
N ILE A 188 -9.21 2.19 -6.11
CA ILE A 188 -7.87 2.01 -6.69
C ILE A 188 -7.85 2.21 -8.21
N GLY A 189 -8.93 2.71 -8.80
CA GLY A 189 -8.96 3.10 -10.20
C GLY A 189 -8.03 4.28 -10.49
N ALA A 190 -7.53 4.36 -11.72
CA ALA A 190 -6.94 5.60 -12.21
C ALA A 190 -8.01 6.71 -12.27
N PHE A 191 -7.59 7.95 -12.54
CA PHE A 191 -8.52 9.07 -12.63
C PHE A 191 -9.69 8.77 -13.58
N GLY A 192 -10.91 8.84 -13.04
CA GLY A 192 -12.16 8.66 -13.76
C GLY A 192 -12.44 7.26 -14.31
N THR A 193 -11.71 6.22 -13.90
CA THR A 193 -11.91 4.87 -14.46
C THR A 193 -12.92 4.03 -13.70
N ILE A 194 -13.00 4.18 -12.37
CA ILE A 194 -13.81 3.35 -11.47
C ILE A 194 -14.75 4.24 -10.66
N ALA A 195 -16.04 3.94 -10.70
CA ALA A 195 -17.00 4.39 -9.69
C ALA A 195 -17.11 3.36 -8.55
N VAL A 196 -17.09 3.85 -7.32
CA VAL A 196 -17.34 3.02 -6.12
C VAL A 196 -18.57 3.55 -5.40
N THR A 197 -19.55 2.68 -5.19
CA THR A 197 -20.77 2.97 -4.43
C THR A 197 -20.67 2.33 -3.06
N VAL A 198 -21.02 3.07 -2.02
CA VAL A 198 -21.17 2.58 -0.66
C VAL A 198 -22.62 2.75 -0.26
N ASP A 199 -23.28 1.66 0.08
CA ASP A 199 -24.71 1.61 0.30
C ASP A 199 -25.00 1.28 1.77
N CYS A 200 -25.76 2.12 2.46
CA CYS A 200 -26.13 1.87 3.84
C CYS A 200 -27.47 1.12 3.94
N ALA A 201 -27.73 0.52 5.09
CA ALA A 201 -29.04 -0.05 5.36
C ALA A 201 -30.14 1.02 5.23
N ALA A 202 -31.34 0.61 4.82
CA ALA A 202 -32.44 1.54 4.51
C ALA A 202 -32.85 2.48 5.65
N ALA A 203 -32.61 2.09 6.91
CA ALA A 203 -32.90 2.90 8.10
C ALA A 203 -31.69 3.69 8.62
N ASP A 204 -30.53 3.50 8.00
CA ASP A 204 -29.28 4.16 8.37
C ASP A 204 -28.94 5.26 7.35
N LYS A 205 -28.08 6.18 7.76
CA LYS A 205 -27.43 7.15 6.87
C LYS A 205 -25.92 7.11 7.00
N ILE A 206 -25.24 7.46 5.92
CA ILE A 206 -23.80 7.72 5.92
C ILE A 206 -23.60 9.22 6.14
N ALA A 207 -23.09 9.60 7.31
CA ALA A 207 -22.82 11.00 7.69
C ALA A 207 -21.31 11.23 7.92
N GLY A 208 -20.84 12.47 7.83
CA GLY A 208 -19.41 12.77 7.93
C GLY A 208 -19.09 14.28 7.91
N PRO A 209 -17.81 14.66 7.78
CA PRO A 209 -17.40 16.06 7.66
C PRO A 209 -18.18 16.77 6.55
N ASP A 210 -19.00 17.76 6.93
CA ASP A 210 -19.90 18.52 6.05
C ASP A 210 -20.86 17.67 5.20
N LEU A 211 -21.15 16.44 5.63
CA LEU A 211 -22.06 15.50 5.00
C LEU A 211 -23.14 15.09 6.02
N ALA A 212 -24.31 15.73 5.97
CA ALA A 212 -25.40 15.44 6.90
C ALA A 212 -25.96 14.01 6.78
N GLY A 213 -25.80 13.39 5.61
CA GLY A 213 -26.38 12.09 5.28
C GLY A 213 -27.90 12.15 5.08
N ALA A 214 -28.43 11.11 4.46
CA ALA A 214 -29.86 10.85 4.34
C ALA A 214 -30.10 9.34 4.47
N ASP A 215 -31.26 8.97 5.01
CA ASP A 215 -31.57 7.57 5.32
C ASP A 215 -31.74 6.76 4.02
N GLY A 216 -31.11 5.59 3.95
CA GLY A 216 -31.16 4.68 2.80
C GLY A 216 -30.51 5.23 1.53
N VAL A 217 -29.61 6.21 1.66
CA VAL A 217 -28.94 6.83 0.52
C VAL A 217 -27.51 6.35 0.38
N THR A 218 -27.11 6.12 -0.88
CA THR A 218 -25.75 5.73 -1.22
C THR A 218 -24.76 6.89 -1.18
N LEU A 219 -23.49 6.58 -0.98
CA LEU A 219 -22.38 7.50 -1.14
C LEU A 219 -21.44 7.00 -2.26
N ILE A 220 -21.15 7.84 -3.25
CA ILE A 220 -20.52 7.41 -4.50
C ILE A 220 -19.26 8.23 -4.79
N ASN A 221 -18.11 7.58 -4.92
CA ASN A 221 -16.94 8.18 -5.55
C ASN A 221 -17.11 8.09 -7.06
N THR A 222 -17.72 9.12 -7.64
CA THR A 222 -18.11 9.12 -9.06
C THR A 222 -16.90 9.28 -9.98
N LYS A 223 -16.99 8.74 -11.21
CA LYS A 223 -15.94 8.90 -12.23
C LYS A 223 -15.60 10.36 -12.57
N ALA A 224 -16.47 11.31 -12.26
CA ALA A 224 -16.20 12.72 -12.54
C ALA A 224 -14.96 13.24 -11.78
N THR A 225 -14.71 12.69 -10.58
CA THR A 225 -13.64 13.15 -9.69
C THR A 225 -12.79 12.01 -9.12
N ALA A 226 -13.23 10.76 -9.27
CA ALA A 226 -12.56 9.59 -8.70
C ALA A 226 -11.08 9.55 -9.10
N CYS A 227 -10.21 9.50 -8.09
CA CYS A 227 -8.78 9.33 -8.23
C CYS A 227 -8.32 8.07 -7.50
N ARG A 228 -7.18 7.53 -7.92
CA ARG A 228 -6.51 6.44 -7.21
C ARG A 228 -6.26 6.86 -5.77
N GLY A 229 -6.59 5.98 -4.82
CA GLY A 229 -6.38 6.24 -3.40
C GLY A 229 -7.34 7.27 -2.82
N ASP A 230 -8.44 7.62 -3.49
CA ASP A 230 -9.62 8.20 -2.84
C ASP A 230 -10.22 7.18 -1.88
N PHE A 231 -10.67 7.62 -0.71
CA PHE A 231 -11.20 6.72 0.31
C PHE A 231 -12.20 7.38 1.24
N ILE A 232 -12.99 6.53 1.90
CA ILE A 232 -13.69 6.85 3.16
C ILE A 232 -13.28 5.82 4.22
N GLU A 233 -13.20 6.25 5.47
CA GLU A 233 -13.06 5.40 6.66
C GLU A 233 -14.32 5.57 7.52
N LEU A 234 -14.93 4.45 7.91
CA LEU A 234 -16.25 4.37 8.51
C LEU A 234 -16.18 3.77 9.91
N ASP A 235 -16.92 4.38 10.83
CA ASP A 235 -17.15 3.93 12.20
C ASP A 235 -18.66 3.83 12.49
N PHE A 236 -19.12 2.67 12.96
CA PHE A 236 -20.52 2.36 13.21
C PHE A 236 -20.88 2.68 14.67
N THR A 237 -20.45 3.85 15.13
CA THR A 237 -20.57 4.29 16.54
C THR A 237 -21.79 5.18 16.78
N HIS A 238 -22.49 5.59 15.72
CA HIS A 238 -23.59 6.54 15.78
C HIS A 238 -24.95 5.84 15.56
N ALA A 239 -25.96 6.21 16.36
CA ALA A 239 -27.24 5.50 16.41
C ALA A 239 -28.05 5.54 15.11
N ASN A 240 -27.79 6.51 14.23
CA ASN A 240 -28.53 6.69 12.97
C ASN A 240 -27.77 6.16 11.74
N GLY A 241 -26.66 5.44 11.91
CA GLY A 241 -25.88 4.94 10.80
C GLY A 241 -24.36 5.18 10.93
N PRO A 242 -23.57 4.61 10.01
CA PRO A 242 -22.12 4.78 9.98
C PRO A 242 -21.69 6.24 9.82
N ALA A 243 -20.67 6.64 10.59
CA ALA A 243 -20.05 7.95 10.50
C ALA A 243 -18.68 7.84 9.81
N ILE A 244 -18.38 8.78 8.91
CA ILE A 244 -17.09 8.89 8.25
C ILE A 244 -16.10 9.56 9.20
N SER A 245 -15.05 8.84 9.59
CA SER A 245 -13.97 9.36 10.44
C SER A 245 -12.79 9.93 9.64
N ALA A 246 -12.63 9.53 8.37
CA ALA A 246 -11.69 10.15 7.46
C ALA A 246 -12.17 10.03 6.01
N ILE A 247 -11.91 11.06 5.19
CA ILE A 247 -12.30 11.11 3.79
C ILE A 247 -11.19 11.72 2.94
N LYS A 248 -11.01 11.17 1.74
CA LYS A 248 -10.19 11.73 0.67
C LYS A 248 -10.92 11.56 -0.66
N GLY A 249 -10.84 12.59 -1.49
CA GLY A 249 -11.57 12.67 -2.75
C GLY A 249 -12.98 13.22 -2.56
N THR A 250 -13.72 13.32 -3.65
CA THR A 250 -15.12 13.78 -3.64
C THR A 250 -16.05 12.59 -3.72
N TRP A 251 -17.01 12.55 -2.78
CA TRP A 251 -18.01 11.50 -2.66
C TRP A 251 -19.39 12.15 -2.69
N ALA A 252 -20.18 11.79 -3.70
CA ALA A 252 -21.51 12.36 -3.93
C ALA A 252 -22.58 11.52 -3.26
N VAL A 253 -23.58 12.18 -2.68
CA VAL A 253 -24.79 11.53 -2.17
C VAL A 253 -25.62 11.08 -3.38
N GLY A 254 -25.92 9.78 -3.45
CA GLY A 254 -26.77 9.19 -4.48
C GLY A 254 -28.25 9.43 -4.21
N SER A 255 -29.10 8.80 -5.02
CA SER A 255 -30.55 8.72 -4.82
C SER A 255 -30.96 7.35 -4.31
#